data_AF-A0A429E2T5-F1
#
_entry.id   AF-A0A429E2T5-F1
#
_cell.length_a   1.000
_cell.length_b   1.000
_cell.length_c   1.000
_cell.angle_alpha   90.00
_cell.angle_beta   90.00
_cell.angle_gamma   90.00
#
_symmetry.space_group_name_H-M   'P 1'
#
loop_
_entity.id
_entity.type
_entity.pdbx_description
1 polymer ?
#
loop_
_entity_poly.entity_id
_entity_poly.type
_entity_poly.pdbx_seq_one_letter_code
_entity_poly.pdbx_strand_id
1 'polypeptide(L)'
;MGLLDRLRDLVRKPSAPSLTIDTPGVEIVVEAFDPAEADSSALARSPAWVAEAPAILRHHLKLPPEKVAEAASILAQDGWELREQASDGESALAHALRVQTLDALHCAQERSRMAGLAQRLGGDSLGWDALQPSGAST
;
A
#
# COMPACT_ATOMS: atom_id res chain seq x y z
N MET A 1 21.84 -37.11 -19.47
CA MET A 1 22.45 -35.75 -19.39
C MET A 1 21.78 -34.91 -20.46
N GLY A 2 20.58 -34.40 -20.15
CA GLY A 2 19.65 -33.86 -21.14
C GLY A 2 19.88 -32.38 -21.43
N LEU A 3 19.80 -32.02 -22.71
CA LEU A 3 19.85 -30.66 -23.26
C LEU A 3 18.82 -29.68 -22.61
N LEU A 4 17.84 -30.23 -21.86
CA LEU A 4 16.72 -29.52 -21.25
C LEU A 4 17.06 -28.87 -19.89
N ASP A 5 18.15 -29.26 -19.21
CA ASP A 5 18.57 -28.61 -17.96
C ASP A 5 19.19 -27.22 -18.20
N ARG A 6 19.73 -26.98 -19.40
CA ARG A 6 20.40 -25.71 -19.73
C ARG A 6 19.47 -24.56 -20.11
N LEU A 7 18.17 -24.82 -20.30
CA LEU A 7 17.19 -23.79 -20.66
C LEU A 7 16.46 -23.19 -19.45
N ARG A 8 16.61 -23.77 -18.25
CA ARG A 8 16.00 -23.23 -17.02
C ARG A 8 16.84 -22.16 -16.31
N ASP A 9 18.12 -22.05 -16.65
CA ASP A 9 19.03 -21.08 -16.02
C ASP A 9 18.98 -19.67 -16.65
N LEU A 10 18.17 -19.46 -17.69
CA LEU A 10 18.04 -18.15 -18.37
C LEU A 10 16.93 -17.26 -17.82
N VAL A 11 16.23 -17.67 -16.76
CA VAL A 11 15.21 -16.86 -16.06
C VAL A 11 15.55 -16.74 -14.58
N ARG A 12 16.78 -16.32 -14.28
CA ARG A 12 17.08 -15.76 -12.97
C ARG A 12 17.43 -14.29 -13.17
N LYS A 13 16.38 -13.48 -13.40
CA LYS A 13 16.46 -12.03 -13.18
C LYS A 13 16.98 -11.87 -11.75
N PRO A 14 18.03 -11.06 -11.50
CA PRO A 14 18.51 -10.83 -10.14
C PRO A 14 17.30 -10.43 -9.32
N SER A 15 16.93 -11.27 -8.35
CA SER A 15 15.80 -10.99 -7.49
C SER A 15 16.19 -9.73 -6.73
N ALA A 16 15.65 -8.58 -7.15
CA ALA A 16 15.66 -7.40 -6.33
C ALA A 16 15.17 -7.83 -4.93
N PRO A 17 15.75 -7.31 -3.84
CA PRO A 17 15.29 -7.63 -2.50
C PRO A 17 13.77 -7.48 -2.48
N SER A 18 13.07 -8.53 -2.05
CA SER A 18 11.61 -8.51 -1.96
C SER A 18 11.20 -7.33 -1.10
N LEU A 19 10.43 -6.40 -1.68
CA LEU A 19 9.95 -5.21 -0.98
C LEU A 19 9.21 -5.64 0.30
N THR A 20 9.54 -4.99 1.41
CA THR A 20 8.88 -5.16 2.71
C THR A 20 8.38 -3.79 3.18
N ILE A 21 7.45 -3.78 4.15
CA ILE A 21 6.93 -2.53 4.73
C ILE A 21 8.06 -1.68 5.35
N ASP A 22 9.11 -2.32 5.87
CA ASP A 22 10.27 -1.68 6.50
C ASP A 22 11.44 -1.42 5.54
N THR A 23 11.26 -1.61 4.23
CA THR A 23 12.33 -1.36 3.27
C THR A 23 12.70 0.13 3.30
N PRO A 24 13.97 0.47 3.63
CA PRO A 24 14.42 1.85 3.61
C PRO A 24 14.59 2.35 2.17
N GLY A 25 14.61 3.68 1.98
CA GLY A 25 14.84 4.26 0.66
C GLY A 25 13.68 4.05 -0.32
N VAL A 26 12.45 4.03 0.20
CA VAL A 26 11.23 4.09 -0.61
C VAL A 26 10.78 5.53 -0.78
N GLU A 27 10.23 5.84 -1.94
CA GLU A 27 9.72 7.14 -2.32
C GLU A 27 8.23 7.04 -2.63
N ILE A 28 7.47 8.09 -2.30
CA ILE A 28 6.08 8.18 -2.71
C ILE A 28 6.04 8.39 -4.22
N VAL A 29 5.47 7.42 -4.93
CA VAL A 29 5.30 7.48 -6.38
C VAL A 29 3.88 7.87 -6.76
N VAL A 30 2.87 7.56 -5.95
CA VAL A 30 1.47 7.92 -6.21
C VAL A 30 0.85 8.44 -4.94
N GLU A 31 -0.01 9.44 -5.06
CA GLU A 31 -0.82 9.99 -3.98
C GLU A 31 -2.26 10.05 -4.47
N ALA A 32 -3.25 9.76 -3.64
CA ALA A 32 -4.65 9.85 -3.98
C ALA A 32 -5.47 10.25 -2.74
N PHE A 33 -5.45 11.56 -2.46
CA PHE A 33 -6.13 12.19 -1.32
C PHE A 33 -7.37 13.00 -1.71
N ASP A 34 -7.59 13.26 -3.01
CA ASP A 34 -8.83 13.86 -3.49
C ASP A 34 -9.91 12.76 -3.63
N PRO A 35 -10.98 12.78 -2.83
CA PRO A 35 -12.03 11.76 -2.91
C PRO A 35 -12.81 11.80 -4.24
N ALA A 36 -12.72 12.89 -5.01
CA ALA A 36 -13.33 12.99 -6.34
C ALA A 36 -12.44 12.35 -7.44
N GLU A 37 -11.17 12.10 -7.15
CA GLU A 37 -10.24 11.51 -8.12
C GLU A 37 -10.37 9.97 -8.16
N ALA A 38 -10.59 9.45 -9.37
CA ALA A 38 -10.56 8.01 -9.62
C ALA A 38 -9.14 7.46 -9.42
N ASP A 39 -9.01 6.26 -8.82
CA ASP A 39 -7.72 5.60 -8.60
C ASP A 39 -6.94 5.38 -9.92
N SER A 40 -7.64 5.10 -11.01
CA SER A 40 -7.04 4.98 -12.34
C SER A 40 -6.38 6.28 -12.80
N SER A 41 -7.00 7.43 -12.53
CA SER A 41 -6.44 8.74 -12.85
C SER A 41 -5.21 9.04 -12.00
N ALA A 42 -5.28 8.74 -10.69
CA ALA A 42 -4.15 8.93 -9.76
C ALA A 42 -2.92 8.11 -10.18
N LEU A 43 -3.13 6.85 -10.58
CA LEU A 43 -2.08 5.99 -11.12
C LEU A 43 -1.54 6.51 -12.46
N ALA A 44 -2.43 6.86 -13.42
CA ALA A 44 -2.05 7.30 -14.76
C ALA A 44 -1.28 8.62 -14.77
N ARG A 45 -1.53 9.52 -13.81
CA ARG A 45 -0.79 10.79 -13.71
C ARG A 45 0.59 10.67 -13.07
N SER A 46 0.95 9.49 -12.55
CA SER A 46 2.25 9.29 -11.93
C SER A 46 3.27 8.70 -12.91
N PRO A 47 4.24 9.49 -13.39
CA PRO A 47 5.31 8.98 -14.24
C PRO A 47 6.38 8.19 -13.46
N ALA A 48 6.44 8.36 -12.13
CA ALA A 48 7.41 7.68 -11.28
C ALA A 48 6.96 6.26 -10.88
N TRP A 49 5.67 5.96 -11.04
CA TRP A 49 5.11 4.65 -10.73
C TRP A 49 5.46 3.60 -11.78
N VAL A 50 6.03 2.49 -11.32
CA VAL A 50 6.31 1.31 -12.16
C VAL A 50 5.25 0.25 -11.90
N ALA A 51 4.32 0.08 -12.84
CA ALA A 51 3.13 -0.77 -12.68
C ALA A 51 3.44 -2.24 -12.35
N GLU A 52 4.48 -2.81 -12.95
CA GLU A 52 4.85 -4.23 -12.75
C GLU A 52 5.66 -4.47 -11.48
N ALA A 53 6.12 -3.40 -10.81
CA ALA A 53 6.90 -3.52 -9.58
C ALA A 53 5.98 -3.45 -8.35
N PRO A 54 6.24 -4.24 -7.29
CA PRO A 54 5.50 -4.13 -6.05
C PRO A 54 5.66 -2.73 -5.44
N ALA A 55 4.62 -2.28 -4.75
CA ALA A 55 4.61 -1.04 -3.98
C ALA A 55 4.10 -1.31 -2.57
N ILE A 56 4.51 -0.47 -1.62
CA ILE A 56 3.85 -0.36 -0.32
C ILE A 56 2.61 0.51 -0.55
N LEU A 57 1.42 -0.07 -0.49
CA LEU A 57 0.18 0.70 -0.43
C LEU A 57 -0.03 1.14 1.01
N ARG A 58 -0.18 2.44 1.22
CA ARG A 58 -0.34 3.07 2.53
C ARG A 58 -1.63 3.89 2.56
N HIS A 59 -2.61 3.43 3.33
CA HIS A 59 -3.81 4.21 3.62
C HIS A 59 -3.61 5.06 4.87
N HIS A 60 -4.13 6.28 4.80
CA HIS A 60 -4.10 7.25 5.89
C HIS A 60 -5.45 7.25 6.59
N LEU A 61 -5.46 6.80 7.84
CA LEU A 61 -6.67 6.69 8.65
C LEU A 61 -6.61 7.69 9.81
N LYS A 62 -7.75 8.31 10.10
CA LYS A 62 -7.99 9.05 11.33
C LYS A 62 -9.00 8.27 12.16
N LEU A 63 -8.61 7.75 13.31
CA LEU A 63 -9.46 6.90 14.14
C LEU A 63 -9.57 7.47 15.56
N PRO A 64 -10.65 7.18 16.30
CA PRO A 64 -10.63 7.36 17.75
C PRO A 64 -9.48 6.53 18.37
N PRO A 65 -8.68 7.06 19.30
CA PRO A 65 -7.50 6.37 19.84
C PRO A 65 -7.81 4.98 20.40
N GLU A 66 -8.96 4.83 21.07
CA GLU A 66 -9.42 3.56 21.64
C GLU A 66 -9.79 2.51 20.58
N LYS A 67 -9.96 2.92 19.32
CA LYS A 67 -10.30 2.05 18.19
C LYS A 67 -9.10 1.59 17.37
N VAL A 68 -7.90 2.14 17.60
CA VAL A 68 -6.69 1.78 16.83
C VAL A 68 -6.35 0.30 16.97
N ALA A 69 -6.39 -0.25 18.19
CA ALA A 69 -6.10 -1.67 18.42
C ALA A 69 -7.14 -2.61 17.76
N GLU A 70 -8.42 -2.21 17.79
CA GLU A 70 -9.50 -2.94 17.11
C GLU A 70 -9.31 -2.92 15.59
N ALA A 71 -9.00 -1.75 15.02
CA ALA A 71 -8.70 -1.58 13.61
C ALA A 71 -7.50 -2.45 13.18
N ALA A 72 -6.41 -2.46 13.97
CA ALA A 72 -5.23 -3.28 13.70
C ALA A 72 -5.57 -4.77 13.64
N SER A 73 -6.40 -5.27 14.57
CA SER A 73 -6.84 -6.66 14.62
C SER A 73 -7.71 -7.05 13.41
N ILE A 74 -8.59 -6.16 12.95
CA ILE A 74 -9.41 -6.39 11.75
C ILE A 74 -8.51 -6.41 10.51
N LEU A 75 -7.64 -5.42 10.36
CA LEU A 75 -6.75 -5.25 9.22
C LEU A 75 -5.74 -6.39 9.08
N ALA A 76 -5.20 -6.89 10.19
CA ALA A 76 -4.26 -8.01 10.20
C ALA A 76 -4.83 -9.29 9.57
N GLN A 77 -6.15 -9.49 9.60
CA GLN A 77 -6.81 -10.65 8.98
C GLN A 77 -6.66 -10.65 7.45
N ASP A 78 -6.54 -9.46 6.85
CA ASP A 78 -6.37 -9.25 5.41
C ASP A 78 -4.90 -8.93 5.02
N GLY A 79 -3.97 -9.16 5.95
CA GLY A 79 -2.52 -8.98 5.74
C GLY A 79 -2.07 -7.52 5.77
N TRP A 80 -2.86 -6.62 6.34
CA TRP A 80 -2.48 -5.22 6.55
C TRP A 80 -1.79 -5.04 7.91
N GLU A 81 -0.76 -4.21 7.94
CA GLU A 81 -0.12 -3.75 9.17
C GLU A 81 -0.59 -2.33 9.49
N LEU A 82 -1.14 -2.09 10.69
CA LEU A 82 -1.52 -0.75 11.13
C LEU A 82 -0.45 -0.16 12.05
N ARG A 83 0.09 1.00 11.69
CA ARG A 83 1.06 1.75 12.49
C ARG A 83 0.49 3.10 12.90
N GLU A 84 0.31 3.32 14.20
CA GLU A 84 0.00 4.66 14.72
C GLU A 84 1.18 5.62 14.47
N GLN A 85 0.87 6.83 14.01
CA GLN A 85 1.85 7.86 13.66
C GLN A 85 1.88 8.99 14.69
N ALA A 86 0.69 9.42 15.10
CA ALA A 86 0.49 10.48 16.07
C ALA A 86 -0.89 10.33 16.70
N SER A 87 -1.03 10.79 17.94
CA SER A 87 -2.30 10.87 18.63
C SER A 87 -2.34 12.16 19.44
N ASP A 88 -3.46 12.87 19.39
CA ASP A 88 -3.71 14.10 20.15
C ASP A 88 -4.66 13.89 21.34
N GLY A 89 -5.06 12.64 21.58
CA GLY A 89 -6.00 12.26 22.64
C GLY A 89 -7.48 12.30 22.22
N GLU A 90 -7.82 12.99 21.13
CA GLU A 90 -9.17 12.97 20.53
C GLU A 90 -9.20 12.10 19.27
N SER A 91 -8.10 12.07 18.54
CA SER A 91 -7.92 11.28 17.34
C SER A 91 -6.48 10.77 17.20
N ALA A 92 -6.35 9.59 16.60
CA ALA A 92 -5.10 8.98 16.22
C ALA A 92 -4.99 8.92 14.70
N LEU A 93 -3.87 9.41 14.17
CA LEU A 93 -3.45 9.18 12.79
C LEU A 93 -2.72 7.85 12.71
N ALA A 94 -3.16 6.99 11.80
CA ALA A 94 -2.57 5.68 11.59
C ALA A 94 -2.38 5.38 10.10
N HIS A 95 -1.32 4.65 9.79
CA HIS A 95 -1.04 4.13 8.46
C HIS A 95 -1.40 2.66 8.39
N ALA A 96 -2.32 2.26 7.51
CA ALA A 96 -2.51 0.86 7.14
C ALA A 96 -1.64 0.54 5.92
N LEU A 97 -0.75 -0.44 6.07
CA LEU A 97 0.35 -0.72 5.15
C LEU A 97 0.25 -2.15 4.61
N ARG A 98 0.44 -2.33 3.30
CA ARG A 98 0.57 -3.66 2.67
C ARG A 98 1.43 -3.57 1.42
N VAL A 99 2.30 -4.56 1.21
CA VAL A 99 3.06 -4.69 -0.04
C VAL A 99 2.24 -5.45 -1.08
N GLN A 100 2.07 -4.87 -2.26
CA GLN A 100 1.34 -5.48 -3.38
C GLN A 100 1.69 -4.81 -4.71
N THR A 101 1.42 -5.49 -5.83
CA THR A 101 1.35 -4.82 -7.14
C THR A 101 0.06 -4.03 -7.23
N LEU A 102 0.10 -2.84 -7.85
CA LEU A 102 -1.06 -1.95 -7.92
C LEU A 102 -1.73 -2.04 -9.28
N ASP A 103 -3.05 -2.02 -9.24
CA ASP A 103 -3.88 -1.62 -10.37
C ASP A 103 -5.08 -0.81 -9.87
N ALA A 104 -5.72 -0.10 -10.78
CA ALA A 104 -6.79 0.82 -10.46
C ALA A 104 -7.98 0.14 -9.76
N LEU A 105 -8.31 -1.10 -10.14
CA LEU A 105 -9.46 -1.80 -9.58
C LEU A 105 -9.20 -2.18 -8.13
N HIS A 106 -8.03 -2.75 -7.83
CA HIS A 106 -7.67 -3.09 -6.47
C HIS A 106 -7.53 -1.84 -5.59
N CYS A 107 -6.91 -0.75 -6.08
CA CYS A 107 -6.84 0.50 -5.32
C CYS A 107 -8.23 1.03 -4.95
N ALA A 108 -9.18 1.02 -5.90
CA ALA A 108 -10.56 1.46 -5.64
C ALA A 108 -11.30 0.57 -4.64
N GLN A 109 -11.09 -0.75 -4.72
CA GLN A 109 -11.67 -1.70 -3.77
C GLN A 109 -11.09 -1.50 -2.36
N GLU A 110 -9.77 -1.38 -2.23
CA GLU A 110 -9.10 -1.15 -0.94
C GLU A 110 -9.48 0.19 -0.34
N ARG A 111 -9.56 1.27 -1.14
CA ARG A 111 -10.08 2.57 -0.69
C ARG A 111 -11.48 2.42 -0.10
N SER A 112 -12.38 1.71 -0.79
CA SER A 112 -13.75 1.48 -0.30
C SER A 112 -13.77 0.65 0.98
N ARG A 113 -12.91 -0.37 1.09
CA ARG A 113 -12.74 -1.17 2.31
C ARG A 113 -12.25 -0.32 3.49
N MET A 114 -11.24 0.52 3.28
CA MET A 114 -10.67 1.39 4.31
C MET A 114 -11.66 2.45 4.78
N ALA A 115 -12.39 3.08 3.84
CA ALA A 115 -13.46 4.02 4.18
C ALA A 115 -14.56 3.35 5.02
N GLY A 116 -15.04 2.16 4.61
CA GLY A 116 -16.06 1.42 5.35
C GLY A 116 -15.57 0.95 6.72
N LEU A 117 -14.31 0.52 6.85
CA LEU A 117 -13.69 0.18 8.12
C LEU A 117 -13.63 1.39 9.06
N ALA A 118 -13.06 2.50 8.59
CA ALA A 118 -12.88 3.71 9.38
C ALA A 118 -14.23 4.25 9.85
N GLN A 119 -15.22 4.36 8.95
CA GLN A 119 -16.56 4.82 9.29
C GLN A 119 -17.22 3.97 10.38
N ARG A 120 -17.12 2.64 10.30
CA ARG A 120 -17.68 1.72 11.31
C ARG A 120 -17.04 1.88 12.69
N LEU A 121 -15.78 2.33 12.73
CA LEU A 121 -15.04 2.60 13.95
C LEU A 121 -15.14 4.08 14.39
N GLY A 122 -16.00 4.88 13.75
CA GLY A 122 -16.16 6.30 14.08
C GLY A 122 -15.00 7.19 13.63
N GLY A 123 -14.20 6.72 12.68
CA GLY A 123 -13.09 7.45 12.06
C GLY A 123 -13.33 7.77 10.59
N ASP A 124 -12.26 8.17 9.91
CA ASP A 124 -12.24 8.58 8.51
C ASP A 124 -11.01 8.02 7.77
N SER A 125 -11.16 7.83 6.45
CA SER A 125 -10.08 7.43 5.53
C SER A 125 -9.69 8.64 4.69
N LEU A 126 -8.53 9.21 4.97
CA LEU A 126 -8.07 10.48 4.41
C LEU A 126 -7.55 10.34 2.96
N GLY A 127 -7.23 9.12 2.53
CA GLY A 127 -6.67 8.84 1.22
C GLY A 127 -5.60 7.75 1.30
N TRP A 128 -4.84 7.60 0.23
CA TRP A 128 -3.72 6.68 0.18
C TRP A 128 -2.55 7.25 -0.60
N ASP A 129 -1.37 6.74 -0.31
CA ASP A 129 -0.20 6.89 -1.16
C ASP A 129 0.46 5.52 -1.40
N ALA A 130 1.26 5.45 -2.46
CA ALA A 130 2.01 4.27 -2.82
C ALA A 130 3.49 4.57 -2.84
N LEU A 131 4.29 3.69 -2.24
CA LEU A 131 5.73 3.84 -2.19
C LEU A 131 6.45 2.73 -2.94
N GLN A 132 7.47 3.09 -3.71
CA GLN A 132 8.38 2.15 -4.39
C GLN A 132 9.84 2.51 -4.06
N PRO A 133 10.79 1.54 -4.10
CA PRO A 133 12.20 1.84 -3.94
C PRO A 133 12.70 2.88 -4.95
N SER A 134 13.58 3.78 -4.51
CA SER A 134 14.27 4.71 -5.42
C SER A 134 14.96 3.92 -6.55
N GLY A 135 14.61 4.21 -7.80
CA GLY A 135 15.18 3.51 -8.96
C GLY A 135 14.51 2.17 -9.32
N ALA A 136 13.31 1.90 -8.81
CA ALA A 136 12.46 0.82 -9.32
C ALA A 136 12.41 0.88 -10.86
N SER A 137 12.66 -0.26 -11.50
CA SER A 137 12.71 -0.41 -12.96
C SER A 137 12.03 -1.72 -13.36
N THR A 138 11.40 -1.74 -14.53
CA THR A 138 10.62 -2.87 -15.07
C THR A 138 11.40 -4.17 -15.20
#